data_AF-A0ABD7JKY8-F1
#
_entry.id   AF-A0ABD7JKY8-F1
#
_cell.length_a   1.000
_cell.length_b   1.000
_cell.length_c   1.000
_cell.angle_alpha   90.00
_cell.angle_beta   90.00
_cell.angle_gamma   90.00
#
_symmetry.space_group_name_H-M   'P 1'
#
loop_
_entity.id
_entity.type
_entity.pdbx_description
1 polymer ?
#
loop_
_entity_poly.entity_id
_entity_poly.type
_entity_poly.pdbx_seq_one_letter_code
_entity_poly.pdbx_strand_id
1 'polypeptide(L)'
;MADSQNTIALRAEIAQVEKKLKALQAAGKGLGSVKNEIKETYEGGDAEDLYGNKYDEMKDDETKAIKGFKSNFDDKKSAMMEKIHSQERVLAYKLNSLNTQLRLSEIWDAITNK
;
A
#
# COMPACT_ATOMS: atom_id res chain seq x y z
N MET A 1 -40.05 11.31 8.76
CA MET A 1 -39.43 11.89 7.55
C MET A 1 -38.77 10.74 6.81
N ALA A 2 -39.04 10.58 5.51
CA ALA A 2 -38.40 9.54 4.69
C ALA A 2 -37.17 10.14 4.01
N ASP A 3 -36.04 9.43 4.01
CA ASP A 3 -34.84 9.85 3.28
C ASP A 3 -35.11 9.84 1.77
N SER A 4 -34.59 10.84 1.05
CA SER A 4 -34.65 10.82 -0.41
C SER A 4 -33.77 9.72 -0.99
N GLN A 5 -34.08 9.33 -2.22
CA GLN A 5 -33.28 8.37 -2.97
C GLN A 5 -31.82 8.84 -3.17
N ASN A 6 -31.60 10.16 -3.19
CA ASN A 6 -30.27 10.76 -3.22
C ASN A 6 -29.50 10.53 -1.91
N THR A 7 -30.13 10.77 -0.76
CA THR A 7 -29.55 10.50 0.57
C THR A 7 -29.18 9.02 0.72
N ILE A 8 -30.04 8.10 0.27
CA ILE A 8 -29.78 6.65 0.29
C ILE A 8 -28.59 6.29 -0.61
N ALA A 9 -28.52 6.85 -1.82
CA ALA A 9 -27.42 6.59 -2.76
C ALA A 9 -26.08 7.10 -2.21
N LEU A 10 -26.05 8.30 -1.62
CA LEU A 10 -24.86 8.88 -1.00
C LEU A 10 -24.34 8.02 0.15
N ARG A 11 -25.21 7.51 1.03
CA ARG A 11 -24.81 6.58 2.10
C ARG A 11 -24.20 5.29 1.55
N ALA A 12 -24.76 4.73 0.48
CA ALA A 12 -24.22 3.54 -0.17
C ALA A 12 -22.83 3.81 -0.77
N GLU A 13 -22.64 4.96 -1.42
CA GLU A 13 -21.35 5.34 -2.00
C GLU A 13 -20.28 5.57 -0.92
N ILE A 14 -20.63 6.25 0.17
CA ILE A 14 -19.77 6.44 1.35
C ILE A 14 -19.30 5.08 1.88
N ALA A 15 -20.22 4.14 2.11
CA ALA A 15 -19.88 2.81 2.61
C ALA A 15 -18.92 2.05 1.68
N GLN A 16 -19.07 2.19 0.35
CA GLN A 16 -18.15 1.60 -0.61
C GLN A 16 -16.76 2.24 -0.56
N VAL A 17 -16.68 3.56 -0.41
CA VAL A 17 -15.41 4.30 -0.29
C VAL A 17 -14.68 3.92 1.00
N GLU A 18 -15.39 3.84 2.12
CA GLU A 18 -14.84 3.40 3.42
C GLU A 18 -14.29 1.97 3.35
N LYS A 19 -15.01 1.06 2.69
CA LYS A 19 -14.55 -0.32 2.48
C LYS A 19 -13.24 -0.35 1.70
N LYS A 20 -13.12 0.43 0.62
CA LYS A 20 -11.89 0.54 -0.17
C LYS A 20 -10.74 1.13 0.63
N LEU A 21 -11.00 2.15 1.44
CA LEU A 21 -10.00 2.81 2.28
C LEU A 21 -9.45 1.85 3.34
N LYS A 22 -10.32 1.07 4.02
CA LYS A 22 -9.89 0.02 4.95
C LYS A 22 -9.05 -1.06 4.28
N ALA A 23 -9.42 -1.46 3.06
CA ALA A 23 -8.66 -2.46 2.30
C ALA A 23 -7.26 -1.96 1.93
N LEU A 24 -7.13 -0.68 1.53
CA LEU A 24 -5.83 -0.07 1.24
C LEU A 24 -4.97 0.07 2.50
N GLN A 25 -5.54 0.48 3.63
CA GLN A 25 -4.81 0.54 4.90
C GLN A 25 -4.29 -0.83 5.34
N ALA A 26 -5.11 -1.88 5.15
CA ALA A 26 -4.69 -3.25 5.42
C ALA A 26 -3.55 -3.69 4.48
N ALA A 27 -3.65 -3.37 3.19
CA ALA A 27 -2.61 -3.66 2.20
C ALA A 27 -1.30 -2.91 2.49
N GLY A 28 -1.37 -1.63 2.86
CA GLY A 28 -0.22 -0.82 3.24
C GLY A 28 0.46 -1.34 4.50
N LYS A 29 -0.31 -1.72 5.53
CA LYS A 29 0.22 -2.37 6.74
C LYS A 29 0.88 -3.71 6.42
N GLY A 30 0.23 -4.54 5.61
CA GLY A 30 0.75 -5.83 5.16
C GLY A 30 2.09 -5.65 4.43
N LEU A 31 2.13 -4.78 3.42
CA LEU A 31 3.33 -4.50 2.65
C LEU A 31 4.45 -3.91 3.52
N GLY A 32 4.14 -2.92 4.36
CA GLY A 32 5.10 -2.32 5.29
C GLY A 32 5.77 -3.35 6.22
N SER A 33 5.01 -4.35 6.66
CA SER A 33 5.50 -5.42 7.55
C SER A 33 6.40 -6.47 6.88
N VAL A 34 6.43 -6.55 5.55
CA VAL A 34 7.28 -7.50 4.83
C VAL A 34 8.75 -7.12 5.03
N LYS A 35 9.49 -7.94 5.79
CA LYS A 35 10.93 -7.77 5.95
C LYS A 35 11.65 -8.40 4.77
N ASN A 36 12.70 -7.71 4.31
CA ASN A 36 13.61 -8.24 3.32
C ASN A 36 14.71 -9.05 4.05
N GLU A 37 14.47 -10.36 4.20
CA GLU A 37 15.37 -11.28 4.93
C GLU A 37 16.51 -11.82 4.06
N ILE A 38 16.78 -11.19 2.91
CA ILE A 38 17.94 -11.53 2.07
C ILE A 38 19.23 -11.22 2.86
N LYS A 39 20.00 -12.26 3.18
CA LYS A 39 21.37 -12.15 3.71
C LYS A 39 22.20 -11.31 2.76
N GLU A 40 22.99 -10.36 3.27
CA GLU A 40 23.74 -9.41 2.43
C GLU A 40 25.09 -9.94 1.92
N THR A 41 25.46 -11.13 2.35
CA THR A 41 26.74 -11.78 2.08
C THR A 41 26.52 -13.23 1.71
N TYR A 42 27.29 -13.70 0.71
CA TYR A 42 27.37 -15.11 0.40
C TYR A 42 28.19 -15.85 1.47
N GLU A 43 27.64 -16.95 2.00
CA GLU A 43 28.27 -17.81 3.01
C GLU A 43 28.44 -19.27 2.51
N GLY A 44 28.23 -19.53 1.21
CA GLY A 44 28.23 -20.89 0.65
C GLY A 44 29.61 -21.36 0.19
N GLY A 45 29.88 -22.65 0.35
CA GLY A 45 31.02 -23.35 -0.25
C GLY A 45 32.23 -23.47 0.67
N ASP A 46 32.69 -24.70 0.87
CA ASP A 46 34.01 -24.97 1.45
C ASP A 46 35.06 -24.25 0.59
N ALA A 47 35.66 -23.21 1.17
CA ALA A 47 36.75 -22.45 0.54
C ALA A 47 37.96 -23.36 0.18
N GLU A 48 37.99 -24.57 0.75
CA GLU A 48 39.03 -25.58 0.52
C GLU A 48 39.00 -26.16 -0.91
N ASP A 49 37.87 -26.12 -1.62
CA ASP A 49 37.72 -26.65 -2.99
C ASP A 49 38.03 -25.63 -4.10
N LEU A 50 38.15 -24.34 -3.77
CA LEU A 50 38.36 -23.25 -4.72
C LEU A 50 39.68 -22.51 -4.40
N TYR A 51 40.78 -22.95 -5.00
CA TYR A 51 42.10 -22.30 -4.85
C TYR A 51 42.24 -21.05 -5.74
N GLY A 52 42.73 -19.95 -5.16
CA GLY A 52 43.16 -18.71 -5.83
C GLY A 52 42.09 -17.61 -5.91
N ASN A 53 42.44 -16.45 -6.51
CA ASN A 53 41.59 -15.24 -6.64
C ASN A 53 40.16 -15.50 -7.16
N LYS A 54 39.94 -16.65 -7.80
CA LYS A 54 38.64 -17.06 -8.37
C LYS A 54 37.55 -17.25 -7.31
N TYR A 55 37.90 -17.69 -6.09
CA TYR A 55 36.95 -17.76 -4.97
C TYR A 55 36.51 -16.36 -4.52
N ASP A 56 37.48 -15.45 -4.38
CA ASP A 56 37.23 -14.07 -3.98
C ASP A 56 36.40 -13.33 -5.03
N GLU A 57 36.70 -13.52 -6.32
CA GLU A 57 35.93 -12.97 -7.45
C GLU A 57 34.48 -13.46 -7.45
N MET A 58 34.25 -14.77 -7.29
CA MET A 58 32.89 -15.34 -7.21
C MET A 58 32.11 -14.81 -6.01
N LYS A 59 32.75 -14.77 -4.84
CA LYS A 59 32.14 -14.25 -3.61
C LYS A 59 31.76 -12.78 -3.73
N ASP A 60 32.62 -11.96 -4.34
CA ASP A 60 32.37 -10.53 -4.55
C ASP A 60 31.22 -10.30 -5.54
N ASP A 61 31.18 -11.06 -6.63
CA ASP A 61 30.13 -10.94 -7.65
C ASP A 61 28.77 -11.40 -7.12
N GLU A 62 28.71 -12.51 -6.37
CA GLU A 62 27.48 -12.96 -5.72
C GLU A 62 27.03 -11.99 -4.62
N THR A 63 27.96 -11.44 -3.83
CA THR A 63 27.65 -10.42 -2.82
C THR A 63 27.10 -9.14 -3.46
N LYS A 64 27.66 -8.70 -4.60
CA LYS A 64 27.11 -7.57 -5.37
C LYS A 64 25.73 -7.87 -5.91
N ALA A 65 25.50 -9.06 -6.47
CA ALA A 65 24.20 -9.46 -6.99
C ALA A 65 23.14 -9.48 -5.88
N ILE A 66 23.46 -10.07 -4.73
CA ILE A 66 22.62 -10.12 -3.52
C ILE A 66 22.22 -8.70 -3.07
N LYS A 67 23.18 -7.78 -2.96
CA LYS A 67 22.91 -6.38 -2.61
C LYS A 67 22.03 -5.69 -3.65
N GLY A 68 22.27 -5.94 -4.93
CA GLY A 68 21.44 -5.44 -6.02
C GLY A 68 19.99 -5.90 -5.93
N PHE A 69 19.76 -7.19 -5.66
CA PHE A 69 18.40 -7.71 -5.44
C PHE A 69 17.73 -7.09 -4.22
N LYS A 70 18.47 -6.93 -3.12
CA LYS A 70 17.96 -6.30 -1.90
C LYS A 70 17.49 -4.87 -2.15
N SER A 71 18.34 -4.05 -2.78
CA SER A 71 18.00 -2.67 -3.15
C SER A 71 16.78 -2.61 -4.08
N ASN A 72 16.77 -3.42 -5.14
CA ASN A 72 15.65 -3.46 -6.09
C ASN A 72 14.32 -3.86 -5.43
N PHE A 73 14.35 -4.73 -4.43
CA PHE A 73 13.16 -5.09 -3.66
C PHE A 73 12.67 -3.92 -2.80
N ASP A 74 13.59 -3.28 -2.08
CA ASP A 74 13.26 -2.15 -1.19
C ASP A 74 12.73 -0.94 -1.98
N ASP A 75 13.26 -0.68 -3.18
CA ASP A 75 12.79 0.36 -4.09
C ASP A 75 11.37 0.08 -4.59
N LYS A 76 11.11 -1.15 -5.03
CA LYS A 76 9.76 -1.57 -5.48
C LYS A 76 8.75 -1.51 -4.34
N LYS A 77 9.14 -1.93 -3.13
CA LYS A 77 8.32 -1.86 -1.93
C LYS A 77 7.96 -0.41 -1.62
N SER A 78 8.94 0.49 -1.62
CA SER A 78 8.75 1.92 -1.37
C SER A 78 7.83 2.56 -2.41
N ALA A 79 8.06 2.30 -3.70
CA ALA A 79 7.21 2.82 -4.77
C ALA A 79 5.76 2.34 -4.67
N MET A 80 5.54 1.10 -4.21
CA MET A 80 4.20 0.56 -4.04
C MET A 80 3.51 1.12 -2.78
N MET A 81 4.25 1.34 -1.68
CA MET A 81 3.75 2.06 -0.51
C MET A 81 3.33 3.49 -0.84
N GLU A 82 4.11 4.21 -1.65
CA GLU A 82 3.76 5.56 -2.10
C GLU A 82 2.45 5.59 -2.89
N LYS A 83 2.24 4.60 -3.78
CA LYS A 83 0.99 4.47 -4.53
C LYS A 83 -0.21 4.20 -3.61
N ILE A 84 -0.05 3.31 -2.62
CA ILE A 84 -1.09 3.02 -1.61
C ILE A 84 -1.45 4.30 -0.86
N HIS A 85 -0.46 5.01 -0.29
CA HIS A 85 -0.70 6.26 0.43
C HIS A 85 -1.33 7.35 -0.45
N SER A 86 -0.95 7.42 -1.73
CA SER A 86 -1.56 8.35 -2.67
C SER A 86 -3.05 8.05 -2.89
N GLN A 87 -3.40 6.77 -3.08
CA GLN A 87 -4.79 6.33 -3.24
C GLN A 87 -5.60 6.54 -1.96
N GLU A 88 -5.01 6.31 -0.77
CA GLU A 88 -5.65 6.61 0.51
C GLU A 88 -6.01 8.09 0.63
N ARG A 89 -5.10 9.00 0.27
CA ARG A 89 -5.37 10.45 0.26
C ARG A 89 -6.53 10.80 -0.67
N VAL A 90 -6.50 10.31 -1.90
CA VAL A 90 -7.57 10.56 -2.89
C VAL A 90 -8.92 10.07 -2.37
N LEU A 91 -8.97 8.87 -1.80
CA LEU A 91 -10.22 8.33 -1.25
C LEU A 91 -10.68 9.07 0.00
N ALA A 92 -9.77 9.54 0.86
CA ALA A 92 -10.11 10.36 2.01
C ALA A 92 -10.72 11.71 1.59
N TYR A 93 -10.17 12.36 0.56
CA TYR A 93 -10.78 13.57 -0.01
C TYR A 93 -12.16 13.29 -0.59
N LYS A 94 -12.32 12.18 -1.33
CA LYS A 94 -13.62 11.77 -1.87
C LYS A 94 -14.65 11.52 -0.76
N LEU A 95 -14.24 10.84 0.32
CA LEU A 95 -15.08 10.58 1.48
C LEU A 95 -15.57 11.88 2.13
N ASN A 96 -14.68 12.85 2.32
CA ASN A 96 -15.04 14.15 2.89
C ASN A 96 -16.05 14.91 2.00
N SER A 97 -15.82 14.91 0.67
CA SER A 97 -16.77 15.49 -0.28
C SER A 97 -18.14 14.81 -0.23
N LEU A 98 -18.20 13.48 -0.23
CA LEU A 98 -19.46 12.73 -0.16
C LEU A 98 -20.19 12.96 1.16
N ASN A 99 -19.48 13.01 2.29
CA ASN A 99 -20.07 13.34 3.59
C ASN A 99 -20.66 14.75 3.63
N THR A 100 -20.00 15.72 2.98
CA THR A 100 -20.54 17.08 2.85
C THR A 100 -21.83 17.08 2.02
N GLN A 101 -21.86 16.35 0.90
CA GLN A 101 -23.05 16.21 0.06
C GLN A 101 -24.19 15.50 0.81
N LEU A 102 -23.89 14.44 1.56
CA LEU A 102 -24.87 13.73 2.38
C LEU A 102 -25.52 14.68 3.39
N ARG A 103 -24.71 15.46 4.11
CA ARG A 103 -25.22 16.43 5.09
C ARG A 103 -26.16 17.46 4.45
N LEU A 104 -25.83 17.96 3.25
CA LEU A 104 -26.70 18.88 2.52
C LEU A 104 -28.01 18.21 2.10
N SER A 105 -27.95 16.96 1.63
CA SER A 105 -29.10 16.16 1.24
C SER A 105 -30.04 15.91 2.42
N GLU A 106 -29.49 15.54 3.59
CA GLU A 106 -30.26 15.32 4.82
C GLU A 106 -30.95 16.59 5.33
N ILE A 107 -30.28 17.75 5.24
CA ILE A 107 -30.89 19.05 5.55
C ILE A 107 -32.05 19.33 4.59
N TRP A 108 -31.87 19.07 3.31
CA TRP A 108 -32.89 19.30 2.29
C TRP A 108 -34.12 18.40 2.52
N ASP A 109 -33.90 17.11 2.76
CA ASP A 109 -34.95 16.16 3.09
C ASP A 109 -35.75 16.59 4.34
N ALA A 110 -35.07 17.15 5.35
CA ALA A 110 -35.71 17.65 6.57
C ALA A 110 -36.51 18.95 6.36
N ILE A 111 -36.18 19.75 5.34
CA ILE A 111 -36.91 20.96 4.97
C ILE A 111 -38.16 20.60 4.16
N THR A 112 -38.04 19.71 3.17
CA THR A 112 -39.14 19.43 2.24
C THR A 112 -40.10 18.34 2.67
N ASN A 113 -39.74 17.49 3.63
CA ASN A 113 -40.64 16.47 4.19
C ASN A 113 -41.31 16.92 5.51
N LYS A 114 -41.47 18.22 5.73
CA LYS A 114 -42.34 18.82 6.76
C LYS A 114 -43.75 19.02 6.23
#